data_AF-A0A536PSR1-F1
#
_entry.id   AF-A0A536PSR1-F1
#
_cell.length_a   1.000
_cell.length_b   1.000
_cell.length_c   1.000
_cell.angle_alpha   90.00
_cell.angle_beta   90.00
_cell.angle_gamma   90.00
#
_symmetry.space_group_name_H-M   'P 1'
#
loop_
_entity.id
_entity.type
_entity.pdbx_description
1 polymer ?
#
loop_
_entity_poly.entity_id
_entity_poly.type
_entity_poly.pdbx_seq_one_letter_code
_entity_poly.pdbx_strand_id
1 'polypeptide(L)'
;GGSWSLDGRTIAFNSNRTGRLQIYTMSPDGSNQRRLITSSSDDWLPSWSPDVTKIAFNSNRGGHTQVYVAHADGTGQQNVVQNGGMQLDAWSPGWSADGRQLVYAASTNPRADATPFVRQALGAAAIIVQAALLVGILLLGLRGGTLPVGSLTLIIGLNAVLLSFLQDQYRLIPGAILAGVLGDIVLSRLKPKIERPGSIRLFSGAVPVIAYACYFLSLQLTTGIGWSIHLWLGTIVVAGVIGVLMSYLVVPPSSATPAVRA
;
A
#
# COMPACT_ATOMS: atom_id res chain seq x y z
N GLY A 1 11.29 2.68 -33.30
CA GLY A 1 10.52 3.93 -33.43
C GLY A 1 11.32 4.91 -34.27
N GLY A 2 10.63 5.84 -34.93
CA GLY A 2 11.25 6.89 -35.71
C GLY A 2 10.34 8.11 -35.81
N SER A 3 10.95 9.29 -35.97
CA SER A 3 10.27 10.58 -36.09
C SER A 3 10.92 11.37 -37.20
N TRP A 4 10.09 11.94 -38.08
CA TRP A 4 10.53 12.95 -39.04
C TRP A 4 10.67 14.30 -38.34
N SER A 5 11.63 15.11 -38.78
CA SER A 5 11.64 16.55 -38.50
C SER A 5 10.54 17.22 -39.35
N LEU A 6 9.98 18.32 -38.85
CA LEU A 6 8.86 19.00 -39.52
C LEU A 6 9.24 19.57 -40.89
N ASP A 7 10.53 19.91 -41.07
CA ASP A 7 11.10 20.36 -42.34
C ASP A 7 11.34 19.23 -43.35
N GLY A 8 11.09 17.97 -42.97
CA GLY A 8 11.26 16.79 -43.82
C GLY A 8 12.72 16.44 -44.15
N ARG A 9 13.71 17.12 -43.55
CA ARG A 9 15.13 16.94 -43.90
C ARG A 9 15.86 15.91 -43.06
N THR A 10 15.31 15.53 -41.91
CA THR A 10 15.98 14.65 -40.96
C THR A 10 15.00 13.64 -40.38
N ILE A 11 15.44 12.38 -40.28
CA ILE A 11 14.72 11.32 -39.58
C ILE A 11 15.51 10.96 -38.33
N ALA A 12 14.91 11.07 -37.15
CA ALA A 12 15.44 10.47 -35.94
C ALA A 12 14.90 9.06 -35.75
N PHE A 13 15.74 8.12 -35.34
CA PHE A 13 15.36 6.74 -35.09
C PHE A 13 16.24 6.11 -34.00
N ASN A 14 15.73 5.07 -33.34
CA ASN A 14 16.52 4.33 -32.37
C ASN A 14 17.18 3.09 -33.00
N SER A 15 18.43 2.81 -32.66
CA SER A 15 19.19 1.64 -33.15
C SER A 15 20.08 1.08 -32.05
N ASN A 16 20.20 -0.26 -32.00
CA ASN A 16 21.05 -0.99 -31.06
C ASN A 16 22.41 -1.39 -31.66
N ARG A 17 22.83 -0.76 -32.77
CA ARG A 17 24.05 -1.11 -33.51
C ARG A 17 25.36 -1.03 -32.71
N THR A 18 25.34 -0.38 -31.55
CA THR A 18 26.47 -0.28 -30.61
C THR A 18 26.26 -1.10 -29.33
N GLY A 19 25.36 -2.10 -29.36
CA GLY A 19 25.05 -2.97 -28.23
C GLY A 19 24.03 -2.43 -27.21
N ARG A 20 23.59 -1.17 -27.36
CA ARG A 20 22.52 -0.53 -26.58
C ARG A 20 21.65 0.32 -27.49
N LEU A 21 20.38 0.47 -27.17
CA LEU A 21 19.48 1.36 -27.90
C LEU A 21 19.95 2.80 -27.75
N GLN A 22 20.16 3.47 -28.87
CA GLN A 22 20.60 4.85 -28.93
C GLN A 22 19.88 5.56 -30.06
N ILE A 23 19.85 6.89 -30.01
CA ILE A 23 19.16 7.70 -31.01
C ILE A 23 20.15 8.16 -32.07
N TYR A 24 19.75 7.93 -33.31
CA TYR A 24 20.46 8.28 -34.52
C TYR A 24 19.61 9.23 -35.36
N THR A 25 20.27 9.98 -36.23
CA THR A 25 19.63 10.79 -37.27
C THR A 25 20.15 10.41 -38.64
N MET A 26 19.33 10.56 -39.67
CA MET A 26 19.71 10.35 -41.06
C MET A 26 18.93 11.30 -41.99
N SER A 27 19.42 11.44 -43.21
CA SER A 27 18.69 12.08 -44.30
C SER A 27 17.53 11.18 -44.80
N PRO A 28 16.52 11.74 -45.50
CA PRO A 28 15.35 10.97 -45.97
C PRO A 28 15.68 9.84 -46.94
N ASP A 29 16.78 9.98 -47.68
CA ASP A 29 17.33 8.97 -48.58
C ASP A 29 18.14 7.87 -47.85
N GLY A 30 18.22 7.94 -46.52
CA GLY A 30 18.97 7.01 -45.68
C GLY A 30 20.47 7.32 -45.54
N SER A 31 20.97 8.37 -46.19
CA SER A 31 22.35 8.84 -46.08
C SER A 31 22.60 9.62 -44.78
N ASN A 32 23.86 10.01 -44.53
CA ASN A 32 24.26 10.84 -43.38
C ASN A 32 23.83 10.29 -42.01
N GLN A 33 23.84 8.96 -41.85
CA GLN A 33 23.50 8.35 -40.57
C GLN A 33 24.55 8.72 -39.53
N ARG A 34 24.13 9.39 -38.46
CA ARG A 34 24.99 9.73 -37.33
C ARG A 34 24.29 9.46 -36.01
N ARG A 35 25.07 9.13 -34.98
CA ARG A 35 24.57 9.01 -33.62
C ARG A 35 24.34 10.42 -33.06
N LEU A 36 23.13 10.69 -32.58
CA LEU A 36 22.77 11.97 -32.00
C LEU A 36 22.89 11.94 -30.48
N ILE A 37 22.34 10.91 -29.86
CA ILE A 37 22.38 10.76 -28.41
C ILE A 37 23.41 9.69 -28.04
N THR A 38 24.28 10.05 -27.11
CA THR A 38 25.29 9.17 -26.53
C THR A 38 25.07 9.05 -25.03
N SER A 39 24.90 7.82 -24.55
CA SER A 39 24.77 7.52 -23.12
C SER A 39 25.18 6.10 -22.77
N SER A 40 25.28 5.83 -21.47
CA SER A 40 25.54 4.50 -20.90
C SER A 40 24.27 3.64 -20.74
N SER A 41 23.13 4.12 -21.23
CA SER A 41 21.79 3.55 -20.99
C SER A 41 21.04 3.37 -22.30
N ASP A 42 19.87 2.74 -22.29
CA ASP A 42 19.04 2.64 -23.49
C ASP A 42 18.26 3.95 -23.69
N ASP A 43 18.27 4.46 -24.92
CA ASP A 43 17.53 5.64 -25.37
C ASP A 43 16.68 5.27 -26.59
N TRP A 44 15.37 5.50 -26.53
CA TRP A 44 14.43 5.06 -27.57
C TRP A 44 13.25 6.01 -27.79
N LEU A 45 12.50 5.74 -28.87
CA LEU A 45 11.31 6.51 -29.28
C LEU A 45 11.57 8.03 -29.38
N PRO A 46 12.49 8.44 -30.26
CA PRO A 46 12.77 9.86 -30.46
C PRO A 46 11.56 10.60 -31.07
N SER A 47 11.42 11.87 -30.72
CA SER A 47 10.38 12.77 -31.20
C SER A 47 10.94 14.19 -31.37
N TRP A 48 10.95 14.69 -32.60
CA TRP A 48 11.42 16.04 -32.92
C TRP A 48 10.43 17.10 -32.44
N SER A 49 10.94 18.22 -31.93
CA SER A 49 10.11 19.41 -31.70
C SER A 49 9.68 20.02 -33.05
N PRO A 50 8.51 20.70 -33.11
CA PRO A 50 8.03 21.30 -34.36
C PRO A 50 8.98 22.35 -34.95
N ASP A 51 9.71 23.06 -34.09
CA ASP A 51 10.72 24.05 -34.46
C ASP A 51 12.09 23.43 -34.81
N VAL A 52 12.24 22.10 -34.71
CA VAL A 52 13.46 21.34 -35.00
C VAL A 52 14.66 21.77 -34.14
N THR A 53 14.43 22.46 -33.02
CA THR A 53 15.51 22.89 -32.10
C THR A 53 15.84 21.86 -31.03
N LYS A 54 14.91 20.93 -30.77
CA LYS A 54 15.00 19.95 -29.68
C LYS A 54 14.51 18.58 -30.10
N ILE A 55 14.95 17.57 -29.35
CA ILE A 55 14.49 16.20 -29.47
C ILE A 55 14.09 15.67 -28.09
N ALA A 56 12.90 15.10 -28.00
CA ALA A 56 12.43 14.37 -26.83
C ALA A 56 12.62 12.87 -27.04
N PHE A 57 12.92 12.13 -25.98
CA PHE A 57 13.11 10.69 -26.05
C PHE A 57 12.94 10.01 -24.69
N ASN A 58 12.71 8.71 -24.72
CA ASN A 58 12.67 7.88 -23.53
C ASN A 58 14.07 7.34 -23.20
N SER A 59 14.40 7.30 -21.91
CA SER A 59 15.69 6.81 -21.42
C SER A 59 15.52 6.04 -20.11
N ASN A 60 16.32 4.99 -19.89
CA ASN A 60 16.36 4.25 -18.61
C ASN A 60 17.54 4.64 -17.69
N ARG A 61 18.18 5.79 -17.93
CA ARG A 61 19.34 6.28 -17.13
C ARG A 61 19.08 6.37 -15.63
N GLY A 62 17.84 6.70 -15.23
CA GLY A 62 17.44 6.74 -13.83
C GLY A 62 17.02 5.40 -13.23
N GLY A 63 17.27 4.27 -13.92
CA GLY A 63 16.84 2.92 -13.51
C GLY A 63 15.40 2.57 -13.88
N HIS A 64 14.65 3.50 -14.48
CA HIS A 64 13.32 3.30 -15.05
C HIS A 64 13.12 4.24 -16.25
N THR A 65 12.11 3.98 -17.08
CA THR A 65 11.79 4.82 -18.24
C THR A 65 11.44 6.25 -17.79
N GLN A 66 12.15 7.23 -18.33
CA GLN A 66 11.97 8.66 -18.11
C GLN A 66 12.05 9.40 -19.44
N VAL A 67 11.43 10.57 -19.54
CA VAL A 67 11.53 11.41 -20.73
C VAL A 67 12.64 12.43 -20.55
N TYR A 68 13.54 12.43 -21.53
CA TYR A 68 14.62 13.38 -21.65
C TYR A 68 14.39 14.28 -22.86
N VAL A 69 14.87 15.51 -22.76
CA VAL A 69 14.91 16.48 -23.85
C VAL A 69 16.35 16.88 -24.06
N ALA A 70 16.78 16.94 -25.32
CA ALA A 70 18.08 17.43 -25.75
C ALA A 70 17.93 18.47 -26.85
N HIS A 71 18.98 19.23 -27.09
CA HIS A 71 19.10 20.07 -28.29
C HIS A 71 19.21 19.21 -29.55
N ALA A 72 18.93 19.80 -30.71
CA ALA A 72 18.99 19.12 -32.01
C ALA A 72 20.39 18.60 -32.41
N ASP A 73 21.44 19.05 -31.72
CA ASP A 73 22.81 18.56 -31.82
C ASP A 73 23.14 17.44 -30.82
N GLY A 74 22.20 17.08 -29.95
CA GLY A 74 22.33 16.05 -28.91
C GLY A 74 22.91 16.54 -27.58
N THR A 75 23.24 17.83 -27.47
CA THR A 75 23.74 18.45 -26.24
C THR A 75 22.61 18.84 -25.28
N GLY A 76 22.96 19.28 -24.06
CA GLY A 76 21.99 19.79 -23.09
C GLY A 76 20.92 18.79 -22.66
N GLN A 77 21.27 17.50 -22.60
CA GLN A 77 20.33 16.44 -22.27
C GLN A 77 19.83 16.60 -20.83
N GLN A 78 18.54 16.83 -20.65
CA GLN A 78 17.91 17.05 -19.36
C GLN A 78 16.70 16.15 -19.16
N ASN A 79 16.53 15.63 -17.95
CA ASN A 79 15.33 14.91 -17.56
C ASN A 79 14.21 15.91 -17.27
N VAL A 80 13.08 15.79 -17.97
CA VAL A 80 11.92 16.68 -17.79
C VAL A 80 10.86 16.10 -16.85
N VAL A 81 11.02 14.85 -16.41
CA VAL A 81 10.15 14.18 -15.43
C VAL A 81 10.93 13.99 -14.12
N GLN A 82 10.95 15.03 -13.28
CA GLN A 82 11.71 15.04 -12.01
C GLN A 82 10.96 14.44 -10.81
N ASN A 83 9.66 14.14 -10.93
CA ASN A 83 8.86 13.63 -9.81
C ASN A 83 9.00 12.10 -9.68
N GLY A 84 9.82 11.70 -8.71
CA GLY A 84 10.27 10.34 -8.45
C GLY A 84 9.16 9.32 -8.21
N GLY A 85 9.14 8.29 -9.06
CA GLY A 85 8.36 7.07 -8.86
C GLY A 85 7.37 6.73 -9.97
N MET A 86 7.16 7.62 -10.95
CA MET A 86 6.32 7.31 -12.11
C MET A 86 7.05 6.42 -13.11
N GLN A 87 6.40 5.33 -13.53
CA GLN A 87 6.87 4.51 -14.64
C GLN A 87 6.21 5.02 -15.91
N LEU A 88 6.99 5.51 -16.86
CA LEU A 88 6.44 5.91 -18.14
C LEU A 88 6.07 4.70 -18.97
N ASP A 89 4.89 4.73 -19.57
CA ASP A 89 4.51 3.74 -20.56
C ASP A 89 5.39 3.94 -21.79
N ALA A 90 5.72 2.86 -22.50
CA ALA A 90 6.71 2.86 -23.59
C ALA A 90 6.17 3.50 -24.88
N TRP A 91 5.57 4.68 -24.79
CA TRP A 91 5.08 5.47 -25.93
C TRP A 91 6.01 6.64 -26.20
N SER A 92 6.05 7.09 -27.46
CA SER A 92 6.84 8.25 -27.85
C SER A 92 6.27 9.51 -27.18
N PRO A 93 7.11 10.37 -26.58
CA PRO A 93 6.64 11.67 -26.12
C PRO A 93 6.20 12.53 -27.31
N GLY A 94 5.11 13.28 -27.15
CA GLY A 94 4.52 14.11 -28.19
C GLY A 94 4.66 15.60 -27.87
N TRP A 95 5.14 16.40 -28.81
CA TRP A 95 5.21 17.85 -28.64
C TRP A 95 3.87 18.51 -28.99
N SER A 96 3.50 19.58 -28.27
CA SER A 96 2.44 20.49 -28.71
C SER A 96 2.86 21.19 -30.01
N ALA A 97 1.90 21.60 -30.83
CA ALA A 97 2.17 22.23 -32.13
C ALA A 97 3.02 23.52 -32.03
N ASP A 98 2.95 24.22 -30.90
CA ASP A 98 3.75 25.41 -30.60
C ASP A 98 5.14 25.09 -30.01
N GLY A 99 5.48 23.81 -29.80
CA GLY A 99 6.75 23.35 -29.25
C GLY A 99 6.98 23.68 -27.77
N ARG A 100 5.97 24.23 -27.07
CA ARG A 100 6.12 24.69 -25.67
C ARG A 100 5.84 23.60 -24.64
N GLN A 101 5.08 22.58 -25.01
CA GLN A 101 4.63 21.53 -24.10
C GLN A 101 4.98 20.15 -24.64
N LEU A 102 5.13 19.20 -23.71
CA LEU A 102 5.40 17.81 -24.00
C LEU A 102 4.37 16.93 -23.30
N VAL A 103 3.66 16.11 -24.07
CA VAL A 103 2.71 15.10 -23.60
C VAL A 103 3.43 13.77 -23.50
N TYR A 104 3.25 13.09 -22.38
CA TYR A 104 3.73 11.73 -22.16
C TYR A 104 2.68 10.94 -21.38
N ALA A 105 2.64 9.63 -21.60
CA ALA A 105 1.81 8.72 -20.82
C ALA A 105 2.64 8.14 -19.67
N ALA A 106 2.13 8.28 -18.45
CA ALA A 106 2.73 7.72 -17.25
C ALA A 106 1.73 6.84 -16.54
N SER A 107 2.13 5.63 -16.19
CA SER A 107 1.41 4.87 -15.19
C SER A 107 2.03 5.16 -13.82
N THR A 108 1.18 5.56 -12.87
CA THR A 108 1.54 5.44 -11.46
C THR A 108 1.46 3.96 -11.13
N ASN A 109 2.46 3.20 -11.57
CA ASN A 109 2.75 1.91 -10.97
C ASN A 109 3.74 2.23 -9.85
N PRO A 110 3.28 2.58 -8.63
CA PRO A 110 4.20 2.56 -7.50
C PRO A 110 4.81 1.17 -7.55
N ARG A 111 6.14 1.14 -7.65
CA ARG A 111 6.97 -0.03 -7.93
C ARG A 111 6.35 -1.33 -7.41
N ALA A 112 6.63 -2.44 -8.09
CA ALA A 112 6.41 -3.81 -7.65
C ALA A 112 7.19 -4.15 -6.35
N ASP A 113 6.99 -3.35 -5.31
CA ASP A 113 7.51 -3.44 -3.96
C ASP A 113 6.53 -4.30 -3.20
N ALA A 114 6.70 -5.62 -3.32
CA ALA A 114 5.89 -6.67 -2.72
C ALA A 114 4.38 -6.56 -3.05
N THR A 115 3.92 -7.51 -3.87
CA THR A 115 2.55 -7.70 -4.35
C THR A 115 1.45 -7.18 -3.39
N PRO A 116 0.31 -6.65 -3.89
CA PRO A 116 -0.85 -6.27 -3.06
C PRO A 116 -1.20 -7.30 -1.97
N PHE A 117 -0.95 -8.58 -2.25
CA PHE A 117 -1.01 -9.68 -1.30
C PHE A 117 -0.12 -9.50 -0.06
N VAL A 118 1.17 -9.16 -0.20
CA VAL A 118 2.08 -8.98 0.94
C VAL A 118 1.63 -7.84 1.85
N ARG A 119 1.15 -6.72 1.28
CA ARG A 119 0.60 -5.62 2.10
C ARG A 119 -0.68 -6.04 2.83
N GLN A 120 -1.58 -6.75 2.16
CA GLN A 120 -2.79 -7.29 2.78
C GLN A 120 -2.45 -8.34 3.87
N ALA A 121 -1.45 -9.19 3.62
CA ALA A 121 -0.99 -10.21 4.55
C ALA A 121 -0.32 -9.59 5.78
N LEU A 122 0.54 -8.57 5.60
CA LEU A 122 1.13 -7.82 6.71
C LEU A 122 0.06 -7.08 7.52
N GLY A 123 -0.95 -6.51 6.85
CA GLY A 123 -2.09 -5.90 7.52
C GLY A 123 -2.90 -6.90 8.35
N ALA A 124 -3.23 -8.06 7.77
CA ALA A 124 -3.91 -9.15 8.49
C ALA A 124 -3.07 -9.68 9.67
N ALA A 125 -1.77 -9.86 9.49
CA ALA A 125 -0.84 -10.29 10.54
C ALA A 125 -0.74 -9.27 11.67
N ALA A 126 -0.65 -7.98 11.36
CA ALA A 126 -0.64 -6.91 12.36
C ALA A 126 -1.93 -6.91 13.18
N ILE A 127 -3.07 -7.13 12.54
CA ILE A 127 -4.37 -7.26 13.22
C ILE A 127 -4.36 -8.46 14.18
N ILE A 128 -3.88 -9.62 13.75
CA ILE A 128 -3.78 -10.82 14.58
C ILE A 128 -2.91 -10.55 15.84
N VAL A 129 -1.74 -9.95 15.65
CA VAL A 129 -0.83 -9.61 16.75
C VAL A 129 -1.48 -8.62 17.71
N GLN A 130 -2.12 -7.58 17.18
CA GLN A 130 -2.78 -6.57 17.98
C GLN A 130 -3.98 -7.12 18.76
N ALA A 131 -4.72 -8.07 18.18
CA ALA A 131 -5.81 -8.78 18.85
C ALA A 131 -5.28 -9.58 20.04
N ALA A 132 -4.19 -10.32 19.83
CA ALA A 132 -3.55 -11.09 20.89
C ALA A 132 -3.03 -10.20 22.03
N LEU A 133 -2.41 -9.06 21.69
CA LEU A 133 -1.94 -8.09 22.68
C LEU A 133 -3.10 -7.46 23.47
N LEU A 134 -4.16 -7.03 22.78
CA LEU A 134 -5.35 -6.48 23.42
C LEU A 134 -5.95 -7.48 24.40
N VAL A 135 -6.20 -8.71 23.96
CA VAL A 135 -6.77 -9.77 24.81
C VAL A 135 -5.83 -10.12 25.95
N GLY A 136 -4.52 -10.20 25.70
CA GLY A 136 -3.52 -10.46 26.73
C GLY A 136 -3.54 -9.43 27.85
N ILE A 137 -3.57 -8.14 27.51
CA ILE A 137 -3.66 -7.04 28.49
C ILE A 137 -4.98 -7.13 29.27
N LEU A 138 -6.10 -7.42 28.61
CA LEU A 138 -7.40 -7.56 29.27
C LEU A 138 -7.44 -8.74 30.25
N LEU A 139 -6.87 -9.88 29.85
CA LEU A 139 -6.79 -11.06 30.71
C LEU A 139 -5.85 -10.83 31.90
N LEU A 140 -4.75 -10.11 31.72
CA LEU A 140 -3.89 -9.69 32.81
C LEU A 140 -4.62 -8.75 33.78
N GLY A 141 -5.40 -7.79 33.25
CA GLY A 141 -6.26 -6.93 34.07
C GLY A 141 -7.31 -7.72 34.86
N LEU A 142 -7.94 -8.72 34.23
CA LEU A 142 -8.90 -9.62 34.88
C LEU A 142 -8.26 -10.54 35.92
N ARG A 143 -6.97 -10.86 35.77
CA ARG A 143 -6.23 -11.65 36.77
C ARG A 143 -6.07 -10.89 38.09
N GLY A 144 -6.01 -9.55 38.05
CA GLY A 144 -5.89 -8.68 39.22
C GLY A 144 -7.22 -8.27 39.86
N GLY A 145 -8.37 -8.58 39.25
CA GLY A 145 -9.70 -8.20 39.74
C GLY A 145 -10.72 -7.97 38.63
N THR A 146 -11.89 -7.40 38.95
CA THR A 146 -12.88 -7.02 37.92
C THR A 146 -12.51 -5.70 37.26
N LEU A 147 -12.45 -5.67 35.92
CA LEU A 147 -12.26 -4.43 35.17
C LEU A 147 -13.44 -3.46 35.41
N PRO A 148 -13.19 -2.18 35.76
CA PRO A 148 -14.23 -1.16 35.84
C PRO A 148 -14.94 -0.95 34.52
N VAL A 149 -16.23 -0.58 34.58
CA VAL A 149 -16.98 -0.18 33.38
C VAL A 149 -16.32 1.06 32.78
N GLY A 150 -16.05 1.05 31.48
CA GLY A 150 -15.34 2.12 30.78
C GLY A 150 -13.88 1.79 30.50
N SER A 151 -13.33 0.72 31.06
CA SER A 151 -11.93 0.31 30.82
C SER A 151 -11.70 -0.05 29.36
N LEU A 152 -12.68 -0.70 28.70
CA LEU A 152 -12.54 -1.08 27.30
C LEU A 152 -12.61 0.14 26.39
N THR A 153 -13.53 1.06 26.67
CA THR A 153 -13.59 2.36 25.99
C THR A 153 -12.31 3.16 26.15
N LEU A 154 -11.72 3.18 27.35
CA LEU A 154 -10.47 3.87 27.58
C LEU A 154 -9.31 3.23 26.81
N ILE A 155 -9.13 1.90 26.90
CA ILE A 155 -8.02 1.18 26.26
C ILE A 155 -8.11 1.28 24.73
N ILE A 156 -9.28 0.99 24.16
CA ILE A 156 -9.48 1.00 22.71
C ILE A 156 -9.49 2.44 22.19
N GLY A 157 -10.19 3.34 22.87
CA GLY A 157 -10.30 4.74 22.48
C GLY A 157 -8.97 5.49 22.56
N LEU A 158 -8.22 5.36 23.65
CA LEU A 158 -6.90 6.01 23.79
C LEU A 158 -5.92 5.51 22.73
N ASN A 159 -5.88 4.20 22.49
CA ASN A 159 -5.04 3.64 21.42
C ASN A 159 -5.44 4.18 20.04
N ALA A 160 -6.74 4.27 19.77
CA ALA A 160 -7.22 4.81 18.50
C ALA A 160 -6.92 6.30 18.32
N VAL A 161 -7.03 7.11 19.37
CA VAL A 161 -6.67 8.53 19.33
C VAL A 161 -5.19 8.68 19.01
N LEU A 162 -4.30 7.96 19.72
CA LEU A 162 -2.86 8.00 19.48
C LEU A 162 -2.51 7.61 18.03
N LEU A 163 -3.09 6.50 17.55
CA LEU A 163 -2.84 6.02 16.18
C LEU A 163 -3.41 6.99 15.13
N SER A 164 -4.57 7.59 15.41
CA SER A 164 -5.20 8.55 14.51
C SER A 164 -4.37 9.82 14.35
N PHE A 165 -3.72 10.30 15.41
CA PHE A 165 -2.76 11.42 15.32
C PHE A 165 -1.51 11.05 14.54
N LEU A 166 -0.97 9.85 14.74
CA LEU A 166 0.25 9.42 14.05
C LEU A 166 0.04 9.18 12.54
N GLN A 167 -1.18 8.85 12.13
CA GLN A 167 -1.50 8.49 10.74
C GLN A 167 -2.44 9.48 10.05
N ASP A 168 -2.77 10.60 10.70
CA ASP A 168 -3.78 11.58 10.27
C ASP A 168 -5.15 10.94 9.91
N GLN A 169 -5.54 9.88 10.64
CA GLN A 169 -6.76 9.10 10.42
C GLN A 169 -7.86 9.38 11.47
N TYR A 170 -8.12 10.65 11.77
CA TYR A 170 -9.10 11.08 12.80
C TYR A 170 -10.51 10.53 12.59
N ARG A 171 -10.87 10.18 11.34
CA ARG A 171 -12.18 9.64 10.98
C ARG A 171 -12.46 8.26 11.59
N LEU A 172 -11.44 7.56 12.09
CA LEU A 172 -11.59 6.24 12.71
C LEU A 172 -11.90 6.30 14.21
N ILE A 173 -11.72 7.47 14.85
CA ILE A 173 -11.93 7.66 16.30
C ILE A 173 -13.37 7.30 16.73
N PRO A 174 -14.45 7.75 16.04
CA PRO A 174 -15.80 7.40 16.43
C PRO A 174 -16.06 5.89 16.44
N GLY A 175 -15.49 5.18 15.46
CA GLY A 175 -15.58 3.72 15.38
C GLY A 175 -14.92 2.99 16.54
N ALA A 176 -13.76 3.48 16.95
CA ALA A 176 -13.05 2.93 18.10
C ALA A 176 -13.76 3.21 19.44
N ILE A 177 -14.35 4.39 19.60
CA ILE A 177 -15.17 4.69 20.77
C ILE A 177 -16.39 3.77 20.82
N LEU A 178 -17.07 3.57 19.68
CA LEU A 178 -18.20 2.65 19.57
C LEU A 178 -17.80 1.22 19.94
N ALA A 179 -16.67 0.73 19.43
CA ALA A 179 -16.11 -0.58 19.79
C ALA A 179 -15.89 -0.70 21.31
N GLY A 180 -15.31 0.33 21.91
CA GLY A 180 -15.09 0.44 23.34
C GLY A 180 -16.38 0.30 24.14
N VAL A 181 -17.39 1.10 23.79
CA VAL A 181 -18.69 1.11 24.47
C VAL A 181 -19.40 -0.23 24.35
N LEU A 182 -19.40 -0.83 23.15
CA LEU A 182 -19.96 -2.17 22.93
C LEU A 182 -19.20 -3.24 23.73
N GLY A 183 -17.88 -3.13 23.82
CA GLY A 183 -17.05 -3.97 24.68
C GLY A 183 -17.44 -3.84 26.17
N ASP A 184 -17.60 -2.61 26.67
CA ASP A 184 -18.02 -2.36 28.05
C ASP A 184 -19.44 -2.88 28.33
N ILE A 185 -20.35 -2.83 27.35
CA ILE A 185 -21.66 -3.49 27.45
C ILE A 185 -21.48 -5.00 27.61
N VAL A 186 -20.65 -5.65 26.79
CA VAL A 186 -20.35 -7.08 26.92
C VAL A 186 -19.72 -7.40 28.27
N LEU A 187 -18.77 -6.59 28.74
CA LEU A 187 -18.16 -6.71 30.06
C LEU A 187 -19.20 -6.66 31.18
N SER A 188 -20.11 -5.68 31.12
CA SER A 188 -21.17 -5.49 32.13
C SER A 188 -22.21 -6.62 32.16
N ARG A 189 -22.49 -7.23 31.00
CA ARG A 189 -23.47 -8.32 30.85
C ARG A 189 -22.87 -9.67 31.24
N LEU A 190 -21.66 -9.97 30.76
CA LEU A 190 -21.02 -11.26 31.00
C LEU A 190 -20.36 -11.36 32.37
N LYS A 191 -19.91 -10.22 32.93
CA LYS A 191 -19.18 -10.13 34.20
C LYS A 191 -18.15 -11.27 34.33
N PRO A 192 -17.16 -11.33 33.40
CA PRO A 192 -16.25 -12.45 33.28
C PRO A 192 -15.48 -12.67 34.59
N LYS A 193 -15.49 -13.91 35.08
CA LYS A 193 -14.80 -14.34 36.30
C LYS A 193 -14.07 -15.66 36.07
N ILE A 194 -12.93 -15.85 36.73
CA ILE A 194 -12.10 -17.08 36.61
C ILE A 194 -12.90 -18.32 37.01
N GLU A 195 -13.76 -18.18 38.03
CA GLU A 195 -14.71 -19.21 38.51
C GLU A 195 -15.74 -19.64 37.46
N ARG A 196 -15.95 -18.84 36.41
CA ARG A 196 -16.92 -19.08 35.33
C ARG A 196 -16.20 -19.10 33.98
N PRO A 197 -15.53 -20.21 33.62
CA PRO A 197 -14.69 -20.28 32.43
C PRO A 197 -15.44 -19.93 31.14
N GLY A 198 -16.72 -20.29 31.05
CA GLY A 198 -17.58 -19.96 29.90
C GLY A 198 -17.75 -18.46 29.70
N SER A 199 -17.87 -17.68 30.77
CA SER A 199 -18.02 -16.21 30.70
C SER A 199 -16.74 -15.53 30.20
N ILE A 200 -15.57 -16.02 30.62
CA ILE A 200 -14.28 -15.53 30.13
C ILE A 200 -14.12 -15.88 28.65
N ARG A 201 -14.38 -17.13 28.25
CA ARG A 201 -14.25 -17.57 26.85
C ARG A 201 -15.12 -16.73 25.92
N LEU A 202 -16.37 -16.52 26.29
CA LEU A 202 -17.30 -15.71 25.51
C LEU A 202 -16.87 -14.23 25.46
N PHE A 203 -16.42 -13.68 26.59
CA PHE A 203 -15.89 -12.32 26.65
C PHE A 203 -14.64 -12.14 25.77
N SER A 204 -13.65 -13.01 25.93
CA SER A 204 -12.38 -12.96 25.20
C SER A 204 -12.56 -13.16 23.70
N GLY A 205 -13.57 -13.93 23.26
CA GLY A 205 -13.93 -14.05 21.85
C GLY A 205 -14.72 -12.85 21.31
N ALA A 206 -15.68 -12.34 22.08
CA ALA A 206 -16.58 -11.27 21.62
C ALA A 206 -15.88 -9.90 21.49
N VAL A 207 -14.98 -9.56 22.42
CA VAL A 207 -14.34 -8.23 22.44
C VAL A 207 -13.50 -7.96 21.17
N PRO A 208 -12.62 -8.85 20.71
CA PRO A 208 -11.90 -8.65 19.45
C PRO A 208 -12.83 -8.60 18.24
N VAL A 209 -13.86 -9.45 18.20
CA VAL A 209 -14.84 -9.46 17.09
C VAL A 209 -15.51 -8.09 16.97
N ILE A 210 -15.99 -7.53 18.08
CA ILE A 210 -16.61 -6.21 18.12
C ILE A 210 -15.62 -5.13 17.70
N ALA A 211 -14.40 -5.15 18.24
CA ALA A 211 -13.38 -4.16 17.93
C ALA A 211 -13.03 -4.12 16.43
N TYR A 212 -12.78 -5.28 15.82
CA TYR A 212 -12.44 -5.33 14.40
C TYR A 212 -13.64 -5.12 13.48
N ALA A 213 -14.85 -5.55 13.88
CA ALA A 213 -16.06 -5.25 13.12
C ALA A 213 -16.31 -3.73 13.05
N CYS A 214 -16.21 -3.02 14.17
CA CYS A 214 -16.32 -1.56 14.20
C CYS A 214 -15.20 -0.87 13.42
N TYR A 215 -13.96 -1.38 13.50
CA TYR A 215 -12.83 -0.88 12.72
C TYR A 215 -13.07 -0.98 11.22
N PHE A 216 -13.43 -2.16 10.71
CA PHE A 216 -13.71 -2.35 9.28
C PHE A 216 -14.95 -1.59 8.83
N LEU A 217 -16.01 -1.54 9.63
CA LEU A 217 -17.18 -0.72 9.32
C LEU A 217 -16.81 0.76 9.17
N SER A 218 -15.92 1.28 10.04
CA SER A 218 -15.45 2.65 9.95
C SER A 218 -14.63 2.90 8.69
N LEU A 219 -13.75 1.96 8.31
CA LEU A 219 -13.04 2.04 7.03
C LEU A 219 -14.01 2.05 5.85
N GLN A 220 -15.01 1.16 5.86
CA GLN A 220 -16.00 1.10 4.77
C GLN A 220 -16.77 2.41 4.62
N LEU A 221 -17.15 3.05 5.72
CA LEU A 221 -17.92 4.30 5.70
C LEU A 221 -17.07 5.53 5.35
N THR A 222 -15.76 5.49 5.56
CA THR A 222 -14.91 6.70 5.48
C THR A 222 -13.94 6.72 4.30
N THR A 223 -13.35 5.57 3.97
CA THR A 223 -12.31 5.44 2.94
C THR A 223 -12.70 4.48 1.82
N GLY A 224 -13.67 3.59 2.07
CA GLY A 224 -14.00 2.47 1.20
C GLY A 224 -12.96 1.36 1.34
N ILE A 225 -13.40 0.13 1.64
CA ILE A 225 -12.48 -1.00 1.81
C ILE A 225 -12.02 -1.48 0.44
N GLY A 226 -10.72 -1.37 0.15
CA GLY A 226 -10.09 -1.97 -1.02
C GLY A 226 -9.74 -3.47 -0.87
N TRP A 227 -10.04 -4.07 0.29
CA TRP A 227 -9.78 -5.48 0.59
C TRP A 227 -11.00 -6.36 0.28
N SER A 228 -10.76 -7.62 -0.07
CA SER A 228 -11.86 -8.56 -0.36
C SER A 228 -12.70 -8.83 0.89
N ILE A 229 -13.99 -9.12 0.69
CA ILE A 229 -14.92 -9.44 1.78
C ILE A 229 -14.43 -10.60 2.64
N HIS A 230 -13.81 -11.59 2.01
CA HIS A 230 -13.24 -12.75 2.69
C HIS A 230 -12.09 -12.36 3.63
N LEU A 231 -11.31 -11.33 3.29
CA LEU A 231 -10.12 -10.95 4.03
C LEU A 231 -10.48 -10.21 5.31
N TRP A 232 -11.35 -9.18 5.23
CA TRP A 232 -11.77 -8.47 6.44
C TRP A 232 -12.73 -9.30 7.30
N LEU A 233 -13.66 -10.07 6.71
CA LEU A 233 -14.52 -10.98 7.47
C LEU A 233 -13.72 -12.10 8.13
N GLY A 234 -12.79 -12.72 7.39
CA GLY A 234 -11.89 -13.75 7.91
C GLY A 234 -11.05 -13.23 9.07
N THR A 235 -10.57 -11.99 8.98
CA THR A 235 -9.80 -11.35 10.05
C THR A 235 -10.62 -11.17 11.34
N ILE A 236 -11.88 -10.74 11.24
CA ILE A 236 -12.79 -10.61 12.39
C ILE A 236 -13.00 -11.97 13.07
N VAL A 237 -13.25 -13.03 12.29
CA VAL A 237 -13.46 -14.38 12.81
C VAL A 237 -12.19 -14.90 13.49
N VAL A 238 -11.04 -14.76 12.84
CA VAL A 238 -9.75 -15.21 13.38
C VAL A 238 -9.41 -14.48 14.68
N ALA A 239 -9.65 -13.17 14.77
CA ALA A 239 -9.45 -12.41 16.01
C ALA A 239 -10.31 -12.96 17.17
N GLY A 240 -11.56 -13.33 16.90
CA GLY A 240 -12.43 -13.99 17.88
C GLY A 240 -11.91 -15.36 18.31
N VAL A 241 -11.48 -16.20 17.36
CA VAL A 241 -10.89 -17.51 17.65
C VAL A 241 -9.64 -17.38 18.50
N ILE A 242 -8.75 -16.44 18.19
CA ILE A 242 -7.55 -16.15 18.99
C ILE A 242 -7.93 -15.74 20.41
N GLY A 243 -8.93 -14.87 20.55
CA GLY A 243 -9.43 -14.45 21.85
C GLY A 243 -9.89 -15.63 22.71
N VAL A 244 -10.64 -16.57 22.11
CA VAL A 244 -11.03 -17.81 22.77
C VAL A 244 -9.82 -18.68 23.11
N LEU A 245 -8.87 -18.88 22.19
CA LEU A 245 -7.67 -19.68 22.44
C LEU A 245 -6.81 -19.10 23.58
N MET A 246 -6.64 -17.77 23.61
CA MET A 246 -5.94 -17.07 24.70
C MET A 246 -6.62 -17.28 26.05
N SER A 247 -7.96 -17.36 26.07
CA SER A 247 -8.66 -17.66 27.32
C SER A 247 -8.36 -19.05 27.88
N TYR A 248 -8.05 -20.04 27.02
CA TYR A 248 -7.64 -21.38 27.46
C TYR A 248 -6.24 -21.41 28.07
N LEU A 249 -5.35 -20.51 27.66
CA LEU A 249 -4.03 -20.36 28.29
C LEU A 249 -4.15 -19.82 29.72
N VAL A 250 -5.16 -19.00 29.98
CA VAL A 250 -5.39 -18.39 31.29
C VAL A 250 -6.26 -19.27 32.19
N VAL A 251 -7.25 -19.95 31.63
CA VAL A 251 -8.15 -20.86 32.34
C VAL A 251 -8.22 -22.21 31.60
N PRO A 252 -7.32 -23.16 31.94
CA PRO A 252 -7.31 -24.49 31.34
C PRO A 252 -8.64 -25.21 31.56
N PRO A 253 -9.06 -26.12 30.65
CA PRO A 253 -10.17 -27.01 30.95
C PRO A 253 -9.80 -27.89 32.14
N SER A 254 -10.70 -28.01 33.11
CA SER A 254 -10.49 -28.90 34.25
C SER A 254 -10.28 -30.33 33.74
N SER A 255 -9.08 -30.89 33.95
CA SER A 255 -8.85 -32.31 33.73
C SER A 255 -9.74 -33.07 34.69
N ALA A 256 -10.67 -33.86 34.17
CA ALA A 256 -11.40 -34.82 34.97
C ALA A 256 -10.39 -35.82 35.53
N THR A 257 -9.96 -35.63 36.76
CA THR A 257 -9.19 -36.64 37.49
C THR A 257 -10.11 -37.84 37.65
N PRO A 258 -9.81 -39.03 37.12
CA PRO A 258 -10.62 -40.20 37.41
C PRO A 258 -10.50 -40.44 38.91
N ALA A 259 -11.64 -40.46 39.60
CA ALA A 259 -11.69 -40.81 41.01
C ALA A 259 -11.09 -42.20 41.18
N VAL A 260 -9.89 -42.27 41.73
CA VAL A 260 -9.34 -43.52 42.26
C VAL A 260 -10.24 -43.88 43.45
N ARG A 261 -11.21 -44.76 43.20
CA ARG A 261 -11.95 -45.42 44.27
C ARG A 261 -10.95 -46.32 45.01
N ALA A 262 -10.67 -45.97 46.26
CA ALA A 262 -10.05 -46.85 47.24
C ALA A 262 -11.07 -47.88 47.73
#